data_AF-A0ME89-F1
#
_entry.id   AF-A0ME89-F1
#
_cell.length_a   1.000
_cell.length_b   1.000
_cell.length_c   1.000
_cell.angle_alpha   90.00
_cell.angle_beta   90.00
_cell.angle_gamma   90.00
#
_symmetry.space_group_name_H-M   'P 1'
#
loop_
_entity.id
_entity.type
_entity.pdbx_description
1 polymer ?
#
loop_
_entity_poly.entity_id
_entity_poly.type
_entity_poly.pdbx_seq_one_letter_code
_entity_poly.pdbx_strand_id
1 'polypeptide(L)' 'MKFMKEKMKFMKVFEGSWKVEPLYVDQERFCRSRSVNSQEEYKKCSGGRGRIASMVTMELIFG' A
#
# COMPACT_ATOMS: atom_id res chain seq x y z
N MET A 1 0.87 27.28 -7.80
CA MET A 1 0.18 26.03 -7.40
C MET A 1 -0.98 25.60 -8.33
N LYS A 2 -1.55 26.47 -9.19
CA LYS A 2 -2.60 26.09 -10.15
C LYS A 2 -2.08 25.22 -11.32
N PHE A 3 -0.90 25.54 -11.87
CA PHE A 3 -0.30 24.83 -13.00
C PHE A 3 -0.05 23.32 -12.79
N MET A 4 0.30 22.90 -11.57
CA MET A 4 0.54 21.48 -11.26
C MET A 4 -0.74 20.63 -11.33
N LYS A 5 -1.86 21.18 -10.86
CA LYS A 5 -3.15 20.46 -10.85
C LYS A 5 -3.69 20.23 -12.27
N GLU A 6 -3.47 21.17 -13.17
CA GLU A 6 -3.90 21.06 -14.57
C GLU A 6 -3.04 20.06 -15.36
N LYS A 7 -1.72 20.03 -15.13
CA LYS A 7 -0.84 19.02 -15.74
C LYS A 7 -1.10 17.59 -15.25
N MET A 8 -1.56 17.39 -14.01
CA MET A 8 -1.90 16.07 -13.48
C MET A 8 -3.07 15.38 -14.21
N LYS A 9 -3.99 16.14 -14.80
CA LYS A 9 -5.13 15.57 -15.55
C LYS A 9 -4.73 14.94 -16.90
N PHE A 10 -3.52 15.24 -17.40
CA PHE A 10 -3.09 14.92 -18.77
C PHE A 10 -1.76 14.16 -18.84
N MET A 11 -1.33 13.42 -17.80
CA MET A 11 -0.25 12.44 -17.95
C MET A 11 -0.80 11.23 -18.71
N LYS A 12 -0.47 11.17 -20.01
CA LYS A 12 -1.10 10.32 -21.05
C LYS A 12 -1.04 8.82 -20.75
N VAL A 13 -0.01 8.41 -20.01
CA VAL A 13 0.14 7.13 -19.32
C VAL A 13 1.00 7.49 -18.12
N PHE A 14 0.65 7.05 -16.93
CA PHE A 14 1.59 7.12 -15.83
C PHE A 14 2.66 6.05 -16.03
N GLU A 15 3.64 6.34 -16.88
CA GLU A 15 4.84 5.53 -17.06
C GLU A 15 5.68 5.68 -15.80
N GLY A 16 5.52 4.73 -14.89
CA GLY A 16 6.11 4.75 -13.56
C GLY A 16 6.28 3.34 -13.02
N SER A 17 7.18 3.19 -12.04
CA SER A 17 7.28 1.96 -11.27
C SER A 17 6.09 1.92 -10.29
N TRP A 18 5.41 0.77 -10.23
CA TRP A 18 4.35 0.53 -9.25
C TRP A 18 4.87 -0.49 -8.25
N LYS A 19 4.94 -0.11 -6.98
CA LYS A 19 5.28 -1.02 -5.89
C LYS A 19 4.01 -1.36 -5.12
N VAL A 20 3.67 -2.64 -5.06
CA VAL A 20 2.51 -3.14 -4.33
C VAL A 20 3.01 -3.95 -3.15
N GLU A 21 2.64 -3.54 -1.94
CA GLU A 21 3.03 -4.19 -0.70
C GLU A 21 1.80 -4.55 0.15
N PRO A 22 1.81 -5.68 0.88
CA PRO A 22 0.73 -6.01 1.78
C PRO A 22 0.72 -5.07 2.99
N LEU A 23 -0.48 -4.64 3.39
CA LEU A 23 -0.73 -3.85 4.59
C LEU A 23 -1.66 -4.61 5.54
N TYR A 24 -1.15 -4.95 6.72
CA TYR A 24 -1.87 -5.70 7.74
C TYR A 24 -2.71 -4.75 8.63
N VAL A 25 -3.90 -4.41 8.16
CA VAL A 25 -4.76 -3.34 8.72
C VAL A 25 -5.05 -3.50 10.21
N ASP A 26 -5.26 -4.74 10.67
CA ASP A 26 -5.66 -5.03 12.04
C ASP A 26 -4.49 -5.58 12.89
N GLN A 27 -3.24 -5.36 12.46
CA GLN A 27 -2.04 -5.90 13.11
C GLN A 27 -1.90 -5.43 14.57
N GLU A 28 -2.12 -4.15 14.88
CA GLU A 28 -2.02 -3.66 16.26
C GLU A 28 -3.05 -4.33 17.16
N ARG A 29 -4.28 -4.50 16.65
CA ARG A 29 -5.39 -5.11 17.39
C ARG A 29 -5.15 -6.59 17.67
N PHE A 30 -4.68 -7.35 16.68
CA PHE A 30 -4.57 -8.81 16.80
C PHE A 30 -3.20 -9.29 17.24
N CYS A 31 -2.12 -8.63 16.82
CA CYS A 31 -0.75 -9.12 16.94
C CYS A 31 0.07 -8.36 17.99
N ARG A 32 -0.58 -7.50 18.81
CA ARG A 32 -0.01 -6.86 20.02
C ARG A 32 1.38 -6.26 19.78
N SER A 33 1.51 -5.36 18.81
CA SER A 33 2.78 -4.70 18.40
C SER A 33 3.90 -5.60 17.86
N ARG A 34 3.67 -6.92 17.68
CA ARG A 34 4.61 -7.76 16.94
C ARG A 34 4.67 -7.28 15.49
N SER A 35 5.88 -7.06 14.96
CA SER A 35 6.08 -6.86 13.52
C SER A 35 5.79 -8.17 12.80
N VAL A 36 4.84 -8.14 11.86
CA VAL A 36 4.47 -9.30 11.05
C VAL A 36 5.12 -9.17 9.69
N ASN A 37 5.94 -10.16 9.30
CA ASN A 37 6.71 -10.10 8.05
C ASN A 37 6.10 -10.96 6.94
N SER A 38 5.08 -11.77 7.24
CA SER A 38 4.40 -12.60 6.24
C SER A 38 2.90 -12.74 6.48
N GLN A 39 2.18 -13.04 5.40
CA GLN A 39 0.73 -13.25 5.43
C GLN A 39 0.32 -14.45 6.30
N GLU A 40 1.18 -15.48 6.38
CA GLU A 40 0.95 -16.67 7.19
C GLU A 40 1.04 -16.35 8.68
N GLU A 41 2.05 -15.58 9.09
CA GLU A 41 2.17 -15.07 10.45
C GLU A 41 0.97 -14.20 10.82
N TYR A 42 0.55 -13.32 9.90
CA TYR A 42 -0.63 -12.47 10.09
C TYR A 42 -1.90 -13.30 10.26
N LYS A 43 -2.08 -14.34 9.44
CA LYS A 43 -3.23 -15.24 9.53
C LYS A 43 -3.25 -15.98 10.86
N LYS A 44 -2.09 -16.41 11.35
CA LYS A 44 -1.95 -17.06 12.67
C LYS A 44 -2.30 -16.11 13.82
N CYS A 45 -1.71 -14.91 13.88
CA CYS A 45 -1.95 -13.99 15.00
C CYS A 45 -3.35 -13.35 14.97
N SER A 46 -3.94 -13.15 13.78
CA SER A 46 -5.32 -12.66 13.65
C SER A 46 -6.40 -13.74 13.80
N GLY A 47 -6.01 -15.02 13.91
CA GLY A 47 -6.95 -16.14 13.89
C GLY A 47 -7.76 -16.20 12.59
N GLY A 48 -7.17 -15.76 11.47
CA GLY A 48 -7.79 -15.73 10.15
C GLY A 48 -8.83 -14.64 9.92
N ARG A 49 -9.03 -13.71 10.87
CA ARG A 49 -10.04 -12.64 10.79
C ARG A 49 -9.47 -11.27 10.41
N GLY A 50 -8.14 -11.14 10.37
CA GLY A 50 -7.47 -9.89 10.06
C GLY A 50 -7.61 -9.53 8.58
N ARG A 51 -7.82 -8.25 8.29
CA ARG A 51 -7.89 -7.75 6.91
C ARG A 51 -6.50 -7.46 6.37
N ILE A 52 -6.31 -7.72 5.08
CA ILE A 52 -5.07 -7.41 4.34
C ILE A 52 -5.47 -6.43 3.24
N ALA A 53 -4.84 -5.27 3.23
CA ALA A 53 -4.96 -4.29 2.17
C ALA A 53 -3.69 -4.34 1.29
N SER A 54 -3.76 -3.73 0.11
CA SER A 54 -2.61 -3.50 -0.75
C SER A 54 -2.24 -2.03 -0.69
N MET A 55 -1.04 -1.73 -0.19
CA MET A 55 -0.45 -0.41 -0.30
C MET A 55 0.20 -0.28 -1.67
N VAL A 56 -0.27 0.67 -2.46
CA VAL A 56 0.24 0.93 -3.81
C VAL A 56 1.04 2.23 -3.75
N THR A 57 2.34 2.12 -3.98
CA THR A 57 3.24 3.25 -4.16
C THR A 57 3.51 3.42 -5.63
N MET A 58 3.37 4.65 -6.11
CA MET A 58 3.48 4.99 -7.51
C MET A 58 4.51 6.08 -7.67
N GLU A 59 5.52 5.82 -8.48
CA GLU A 59 6.54 6.80 -8.83
C GLU A 59 6.17 7.49 -10.14
N LEU A 60 6.09 8.82 -10.11
CA LEU A 60 5.86 9.63 -11.30
C LEU A 60 7.20 10.04 -11.88
N ILE A 61 7.54 9.51 -13.05
CA ILE A 61 8.70 9.96 -13.82
C ILE A 61 8.24 11.10 -14.74
N PHE A 62 8.80 12.29 -14.56
CA PHE A 62 8.63 13.40 -15.50
C PHE A 62 9.73 13.33 -16.56
N GLY A 63 9.37 12.92 -17.78
CA GLY A 63 10.20 13.01 -18.98
C GLY A 63 10.05 14.33 -19.72
#